data_AF-A0AAN8IBK6-F1
#
_entry.id   AF-A0AAN8IBK6-F1
#
_cell.length_a   1.000
_cell.length_b   1.000
_cell.length_c   1.000
_cell.angle_alpha   90.00
_cell.angle_beta   90.00
_cell.angle_gamma   90.00
#
_symmetry.space_group_name_H-M   'P 1'
#
loop_
_entity.id
_entity.type
_entity.pdbx_description
1 polymer ?
#
loop_
_entity_poly.entity_id
_entity_poly.type
_entity_poly.pdbx_seq_one_letter_code
_entity_poly.pdbx_strand_id
1 'polypeptide(L)'
;TPQEAPSPTACSADSEFAQWPWTAAVINTAIPTPCGIVGKFTTPRDLRTQDCYNVTVDCENRSAMKITASHCSTDVIFDSRQYQCIASWNEDKSIYMFAVRSQETHSCFVAEYSSGRLYLASTGTHCIRNFSFSEHSDKTIVLEEEGLSDCFSFLKFEKAGCATPQKLKPSRKPAGPVTKSSPTALVDASSENASSHSLPVSKSSIDGLQWAT
;
A
#
# COMPACT_ATOMS: atom_id res chain seq x y z
N THR A 1 -0.19 13.84 45.38
CA THR A 1 -0.81 13.54 44.08
C THR A 1 -1.36 12.13 44.15
N PRO A 2 -2.67 11.90 43.92
CA PRO A 2 -3.18 10.54 43.85
C PRO A 2 -2.57 9.88 42.61
N GLN A 3 -1.84 8.79 42.83
CA GLN A 3 -1.29 7.97 41.77
C GLN A 3 -2.43 7.10 41.27
N GLU A 4 -3.00 7.47 40.12
CA GLU A 4 -4.04 6.69 39.45
C GLU A 4 -3.46 5.31 39.13
N ALA A 5 -4.05 4.27 39.70
CA ALA A 5 -3.59 2.90 39.48
C ALA A 5 -3.86 2.54 38.00
N PRO A 6 -2.89 1.94 37.29
CA PRO A 6 -3.07 1.59 35.89
C PRO A 6 -4.24 0.61 35.76
N SER A 7 -5.30 1.05 35.05
CA SER A 7 -6.47 0.23 34.80
C SER A 7 -6.10 -0.90 33.83
N PRO A 8 -6.27 -2.17 34.20
CA PRO A 8 -5.88 -3.31 33.36
C PRO A 8 -6.73 -3.43 32.09
N THR A 9 -7.80 -2.63 31.98
CA THR A 9 -8.74 -2.60 30.84
C THR A 9 -8.45 -1.50 29.82
N ALA A 10 -7.50 -0.60 30.07
CA ALA A 10 -7.19 0.51 29.15
C ALA A 10 -6.79 0.03 27.75
N CYS A 11 -6.22 -1.18 27.61
CA CYS A 11 -5.88 -1.77 26.30
C CYS A 11 -6.96 -2.72 25.76
N SER A 12 -8.09 -2.87 26.46
CA SER A 12 -9.15 -3.83 26.13
C SER A 12 -10.48 -3.18 25.77
N ALA A 13 -10.69 -1.93 26.19
CA ALA A 13 -11.90 -1.17 25.86
C ALA A 13 -11.70 -0.36 24.57
N ASP A 14 -11.93 -0.98 23.41
CA ASP A 14 -11.79 -0.30 22.11
C ASP A 14 -12.68 0.96 21.98
N SER A 15 -13.81 0.99 22.69
CA SER A 15 -14.69 2.16 22.77
C SER A 15 -14.00 3.42 23.30
N GLU A 16 -12.96 3.28 24.14
CA GLU A 16 -12.17 4.43 24.63
C GLU A 16 -11.33 5.05 23.51
N PHE A 17 -11.12 4.32 22.40
CA PHE A 17 -10.34 4.74 21.24
C PHE A 17 -11.20 5.09 20.01
N ALA A 18 -12.52 5.06 20.12
CA ALA A 18 -13.43 5.25 18.98
C ALA A 18 -13.26 6.61 18.27
N GLN A 19 -12.82 7.64 19.01
CA GLN A 19 -12.58 8.99 18.48
C GLN A 19 -11.20 9.17 17.84
N TRP A 20 -10.27 8.23 18.03
CA TRP A 20 -8.90 8.36 17.56
C TRP A 20 -8.74 7.68 16.19
N PRO A 21 -8.02 8.29 15.23
CA PRO A 21 -7.75 7.63 13.96
C PRO A 21 -6.80 6.45 14.17
N TRP A 22 -6.88 5.49 13.26
CA TRP A 22 -5.86 4.46 13.17
C TRP A 22 -4.51 5.08 12.81
N THR A 23 -3.51 4.77 13.63
CA THR A 23 -2.13 5.23 13.45
C THR A 23 -1.25 4.05 13.09
N ALA A 24 -0.62 4.11 11.92
CA ALA A 24 0.38 3.14 11.51
C ALA A 24 1.78 3.62 11.92
N ALA A 25 2.49 2.81 12.70
CA ALA A 25 3.91 3.03 12.97
C ALA A 25 4.72 2.32 11.88
N VAL A 26 5.39 3.10 11.03
CA VAL A 26 6.17 2.60 9.90
C VAL A 26 7.64 2.60 10.27
N ILE A 27 8.30 1.46 10.14
CA ILE A 27 9.78 1.40 10.20
C ILE A 27 10.35 1.89 8.86
N ASN A 28 11.56 2.45 8.84
CA ASN A 28 12.20 3.03 7.63
C ASN A 28 12.23 2.08 6.41
N THR A 29 12.02 0.78 6.60
CA THR A 29 11.90 -0.23 5.55
C THR A 29 10.55 -0.94 5.65
N ALA A 30 9.47 -0.23 5.34
CA ALA A 30 8.14 -0.81 5.29
C ALA A 30 8.10 -1.95 4.26
N ILE A 31 7.62 -3.12 4.68
CA ILE A 31 7.48 -4.27 3.78
C ILE A 31 6.18 -4.08 2.98
N PRO A 32 6.20 -4.18 1.65
CA PRO A 32 5.00 -4.21 0.83
C PRO A 32 3.99 -5.25 1.33
N THR A 33 2.74 -4.84 1.57
CA THR A 33 1.65 -5.73 1.98
C THR A 33 0.50 -5.68 0.98
N PRO A 34 -0.29 -6.75 0.84
CA PRO A 34 -1.52 -6.69 0.04
C PRO A 34 -2.42 -5.53 0.46
N CYS A 35 -3.09 -4.88 -0.50
CA CYS A 35 -4.00 -3.76 -0.24
C CYS A 35 -5.37 -4.19 0.33
N GLY A 36 -5.62 -5.48 0.59
CA GLY A 36 -6.92 -5.95 1.10
C GLY A 36 -8.04 -6.03 0.05
N ILE A 37 -7.92 -5.30 -1.06
CA ILE A 37 -8.70 -5.48 -2.29
C ILE A 37 -7.80 -5.91 -3.44
N VAL A 38 -8.35 -6.61 -4.43
CA VAL A 38 -7.63 -7.10 -5.62
C VAL A 38 -8.57 -7.00 -6.82
N GLY A 39 -8.06 -6.60 -7.98
CA GLY A 39 -8.83 -6.55 -9.22
C GLY A 39 -8.78 -5.20 -9.94
N LYS A 40 -9.64 -5.07 -10.95
CA LYS A 40 -9.83 -3.85 -11.74
C LYS A 40 -11.24 -3.35 -11.47
N PHE A 41 -11.35 -2.08 -11.11
CA PHE A 41 -12.60 -1.44 -10.74
C PHE A 41 -12.75 -0.15 -11.55
N THR A 42 -13.95 0.12 -12.04
CA THR A 42 -14.25 1.31 -12.85
C THR A 42 -15.52 2.00 -12.37
N THR A 43 -15.68 3.28 -12.72
CA THR A 43 -16.90 4.02 -12.42
C THR A 43 -18.11 3.40 -13.15
N PRO A 44 -19.17 3.02 -12.41
CA PRO A 44 -20.40 2.44 -12.95
C PRO A 44 -21.02 3.33 -14.02
N ARG A 45 -21.61 2.72 -15.04
CA ARG A 45 -22.19 3.47 -16.17
C ARG A 45 -23.26 4.48 -15.75
N ASP A 46 -24.05 4.16 -14.74
CA ASP A 46 -25.10 5.01 -14.16
C ASP A 46 -24.56 6.19 -13.34
N LEU A 47 -23.28 6.15 -12.93
CA LEU A 47 -22.63 7.21 -12.15
C LEU A 47 -21.62 8.03 -12.97
N ARG A 48 -21.51 7.76 -14.28
CA ARG A 48 -20.63 8.54 -15.18
C ARG A 48 -21.23 9.92 -15.40
N THR A 49 -20.62 10.91 -14.76
CA THR A 49 -20.95 12.32 -14.95
C THR A 49 -19.85 13.00 -15.75
N GLN A 50 -19.02 13.81 -15.10
CA GLN A 50 -17.89 14.51 -15.73
C GLN A 50 -16.62 13.67 -15.66
N ASP A 51 -16.32 13.15 -14.48
CA ASP A 51 -15.07 12.45 -14.19
C ASP A 51 -15.33 10.98 -13.86
N CYS A 52 -14.46 10.14 -14.40
CA CYS A 52 -14.47 8.70 -14.29
C CYS A 52 -13.19 8.26 -13.62
N TYR A 53 -13.32 7.27 -12.74
CA TYR A 53 -12.23 6.69 -11.98
C TYR A 53 -12.03 5.22 -12.33
N ASN A 54 -10.77 4.83 -12.42
CA ASN A 54 -10.33 3.45 -12.50
C ASN A 54 -9.38 3.16 -11.36
N VAL A 55 -9.60 2.05 -10.65
CA VAL A 55 -8.73 1.56 -9.59
C VAL A 55 -8.29 0.15 -9.96
N THR A 56 -6.99 -0.06 -10.00
CA THR A 56 -6.40 -1.37 -10.27
C THR A 56 -5.52 -1.76 -9.10
N VAL A 57 -5.76 -2.93 -8.52
CA VAL A 57 -4.82 -3.59 -7.62
C VAL A 57 -4.35 -4.86 -8.29
N ASP A 58 -3.05 -4.94 -8.53
CA ASP A 58 -2.42 -5.99 -9.34
C ASP A 58 -2.60 -7.38 -8.71
N CYS A 59 -2.90 -8.40 -9.54
CA CYS A 59 -3.14 -9.76 -9.06
C CYS A 59 -1.85 -10.47 -8.60
N GLU A 60 -0.73 -10.17 -9.27
CA GLU A 60 0.60 -10.74 -9.01
C GLU A 60 1.29 -9.95 -7.90
N ASN A 61 1.30 -8.63 -8.03
CA ASN A 61 1.77 -7.71 -7.01
C ASN A 61 0.61 -7.07 -6.24
N ARG A 62 -0.04 -7.83 -5.36
CA ARG A 62 -1.22 -7.40 -4.56
C ARG A 62 -1.00 -6.15 -3.69
N SER A 63 0.23 -5.69 -3.59
CA SER A 63 0.61 -4.51 -2.85
C SER A 63 0.66 -3.25 -3.73
N ALA A 64 0.65 -3.40 -5.05
CA ALA A 64 0.62 -2.30 -6.01
C ALA A 64 -0.83 -1.92 -6.36
N MET A 65 -1.18 -0.67 -6.05
CA MET A 65 -2.47 -0.07 -6.37
C MET A 65 -2.25 1.13 -7.31
N LYS A 66 -3.10 1.27 -8.32
CA LYS A 66 -3.12 2.43 -9.22
C LYS A 66 -4.52 3.02 -9.26
N ILE A 67 -4.60 4.34 -9.11
CA ILE A 67 -5.84 5.12 -9.23
C ILE A 67 -5.66 6.07 -10.41
N THR A 68 -6.62 6.09 -11.33
CA THR A 68 -6.60 6.95 -12.52
C THR A 68 -7.92 7.68 -12.64
N ALA A 69 -7.85 8.98 -12.91
CA ALA A 69 -9.00 9.83 -13.18
C ALA A 69 -8.94 10.32 -14.64
N SER A 70 -10.08 10.25 -15.32
CA SER A 70 -10.23 10.65 -16.71
C SER A 70 -11.58 11.32 -16.93
N HIS A 71 -11.68 12.16 -17.96
CA HIS A 71 -12.98 12.69 -18.36
C HIS A 71 -13.83 11.57 -18.97
N CYS A 72 -15.04 11.37 -18.47
CA CYS A 72 -15.93 10.28 -18.91
C CYS A 72 -16.32 10.36 -20.40
N SER A 73 -16.29 11.57 -20.99
CA SER A 73 -16.73 11.82 -22.37
C SER A 73 -15.63 11.63 -23.42
N THR A 74 -14.37 11.85 -23.05
CA THR A 74 -13.22 11.83 -23.97
C THR A 74 -12.19 10.76 -23.64
N ASP A 75 -12.32 10.11 -22.48
CA ASP A 75 -11.33 9.19 -21.91
C ASP A 75 -9.94 9.80 -21.71
N VAL A 76 -9.82 11.13 -21.76
CA VAL A 76 -8.56 11.83 -21.51
C VAL A 76 -8.23 11.72 -20.03
N ILE A 77 -7.11 11.06 -19.73
CA ILE A 77 -6.56 10.92 -18.38
C ILE A 77 -5.91 12.24 -17.97
N PHE A 78 -6.33 12.79 -16.84
CA PHE A 78 -5.76 14.01 -16.27
C PHE A 78 -5.06 13.78 -14.93
N ASP A 79 -5.31 12.66 -14.25
CA ASP A 79 -4.55 12.25 -13.06
C ASP A 79 -4.34 10.72 -13.04
N SER A 80 -3.15 10.28 -12.66
CA SER A 80 -2.81 8.87 -12.52
C SER A 80 -1.75 8.71 -11.45
N ARG A 81 -2.08 7.95 -10.41
CA ARG A 81 -1.25 7.77 -9.22
C ARG A 81 -1.03 6.30 -8.94
N GLN A 82 0.21 5.94 -8.64
CA GLN A 82 0.60 4.61 -8.19
C GLN A 82 0.91 4.66 -6.70
N TYR A 83 0.46 3.63 -5.99
CA TYR A 83 0.56 3.48 -4.56
C TYR A 83 1.09 2.08 -4.25
N GLN A 84 1.91 2.01 -3.23
CA GLN A 84 2.47 0.80 -2.67
C GLN A 84 1.87 0.61 -1.28
N CYS A 85 0.98 -0.36 -1.09
CA CYS A 85 0.39 -0.68 0.20
C CYS A 85 1.46 -1.27 1.12
N ILE A 86 1.45 -0.81 2.37
CA ILE A 86 2.39 -1.21 3.44
C ILE A 86 1.67 -1.66 4.71
N ALA A 87 0.35 -1.44 4.80
CA ALA A 87 -0.53 -2.13 5.72
C ALA A 87 -1.95 -2.20 5.15
N SER A 88 -2.68 -3.25 5.49
CA SER A 88 -4.13 -3.30 5.33
C SER A 88 -4.76 -4.11 6.45
N TRP A 89 -5.97 -3.74 6.83
CA TRP A 89 -6.75 -4.46 7.83
C TRP A 89 -8.25 -4.25 7.59
N ASN A 90 -9.03 -5.16 8.14
CA ASN A 90 -10.49 -5.08 8.13
C ASN A 90 -10.97 -4.73 9.54
N GLU A 91 -11.88 -3.78 9.64
CA GLU A 91 -12.62 -3.47 10.85
C GLU A 91 -14.10 -3.38 10.46
N ASP A 92 -14.92 -4.23 11.07
CA ASP A 92 -16.32 -4.46 10.67
C ASP A 92 -16.49 -4.77 9.18
N LYS A 93 -16.99 -3.78 8.42
CA LYS A 93 -17.27 -3.84 6.98
C LYS A 93 -16.31 -2.97 6.16
N SER A 94 -15.40 -2.28 6.84
CA SER A 94 -14.45 -1.37 6.24
C SER A 94 -13.08 -2.03 6.08
N ILE A 95 -12.48 -1.80 4.92
CA ILE A 95 -11.12 -2.21 4.56
C ILE A 95 -10.26 -0.96 4.60
N TYR A 96 -9.29 -0.95 5.48
CA TYR A 96 -8.33 0.13 5.61
C TYR A 96 -7.06 -0.22 4.85
N MET A 97 -6.54 0.76 4.12
CA MET A 97 -5.34 0.64 3.30
C MET A 97 -4.40 1.78 3.63
N PHE A 98 -3.22 1.44 4.11
CA PHE A 98 -2.16 2.41 4.30
C PHE A 98 -1.09 2.21 3.23
N ALA A 99 -0.89 3.23 2.41
CA ALA A 99 -0.07 3.15 1.21
C ALA A 99 0.87 4.34 1.05
N VAL A 100 1.94 4.12 0.30
CA VAL A 100 2.95 5.13 -0.03
C VAL A 100 2.97 5.38 -1.54
N ARG A 101 2.97 6.65 -1.96
CA ARG A 101 3.03 7.04 -3.39
C ARG A 101 4.48 7.24 -3.89
N SER A 102 5.37 7.54 -2.96
CA SER A 102 6.81 7.77 -3.12
C SER A 102 7.47 7.41 -1.78
N GLN A 103 8.79 7.60 -1.62
CA GLN A 103 9.50 7.24 -0.39
C GLN A 103 8.97 7.93 0.89
N GLU A 104 8.15 8.99 0.77
CA GLU A 104 7.77 9.82 1.93
C GLU A 104 6.27 10.17 2.03
N THR A 105 5.51 10.07 0.94
CA THR A 105 4.09 10.48 0.95
C THR A 105 3.18 9.30 1.31
N HIS A 106 2.67 9.33 2.53
CA HIS A 106 1.72 8.36 3.06
C HIS A 106 0.29 8.78 2.75
N SER A 107 -0.55 7.81 2.41
CA SER A 107 -1.97 8.01 2.17
C SER A 107 -2.75 6.83 2.73
N CYS A 108 -3.80 7.13 3.46
CA CYS A 108 -4.78 6.16 3.88
C CYS A 108 -6.00 6.20 2.97
N PHE A 109 -6.50 5.01 2.67
CA PHE A 109 -7.76 4.80 2.00
C PHE A 109 -8.67 3.92 2.84
N VAL A 110 -9.97 4.16 2.74
CA VAL A 110 -11.01 3.34 3.34
C VAL A 110 -11.91 2.83 2.23
N ALA A 111 -12.19 1.53 2.24
CA ALA A 111 -13.07 0.88 1.30
C ALA A 111 -14.18 0.09 1.98
N GLU A 112 -15.32 -0.05 1.32
CA GLU A 112 -16.42 -0.92 1.74
C GLU A 112 -17.08 -1.54 0.51
N TYR A 113 -17.37 -2.84 0.56
CA TYR A 113 -18.21 -3.49 -0.43
C TYR A 113 -19.67 -3.41 0.02
N SER A 114 -20.51 -2.76 -0.78
CA SER A 114 -21.94 -2.67 -0.51
C SER A 114 -22.73 -2.74 -1.81
N SER A 115 -23.78 -3.56 -1.84
CA SER A 115 -24.68 -3.71 -2.99
C SER A 115 -23.98 -4.01 -4.32
N GLY A 116 -22.91 -4.80 -4.29
CA GLY A 116 -22.12 -5.17 -5.49
C GLY A 116 -21.17 -4.07 -5.99
N ARG A 117 -21.02 -2.97 -5.23
CA ARG A 117 -20.14 -1.85 -5.55
C ARG A 117 -19.05 -1.72 -4.51
N LEU A 118 -17.90 -1.22 -4.95
CA LEU A 118 -16.78 -0.84 -4.09
C LEU A 118 -16.84 0.68 -3.86
N TYR A 119 -17.04 1.07 -2.62
CA TYR A 119 -16.88 2.45 -2.18
C TYR A 119 -15.43 2.63 -1.75
N LEU A 120 -14.76 3.68 -2.22
CA LEU A 120 -13.37 3.97 -1.88
C LEU A 120 -13.22 5.47 -1.61
N ALA A 121 -12.55 5.82 -0.52
CA ALA A 121 -12.24 7.21 -0.18
C ALA A 121 -10.80 7.34 0.32
N SER A 122 -10.16 8.48 0.04
CA SER A 122 -8.88 8.86 0.66
C SER A 122 -9.13 9.67 1.92
N THR A 123 -8.52 9.29 3.03
CA THR A 123 -8.66 9.97 4.33
C THR A 123 -7.44 10.79 4.73
N GLY A 124 -6.48 10.97 3.83
CA GLY A 124 -5.25 11.73 4.07
C GLY A 124 -4.14 10.88 4.67
N THR A 125 -3.33 11.42 5.58
CA THR A 125 -2.19 10.70 6.18
C THR A 125 -2.59 9.72 7.29
N HIS A 126 -3.84 9.79 7.77
CA HIS A 126 -4.35 8.96 8.85
C HIS A 126 -5.63 8.27 8.42
N CYS A 127 -5.82 7.04 8.90
CA CYS A 127 -7.00 6.23 8.61
C CYS A 127 -8.12 6.60 9.59
N ILE A 128 -9.15 7.28 9.10
CA ILE A 128 -10.28 7.73 9.92
C ILE A 128 -11.15 6.53 10.29
N ARG A 129 -11.32 6.28 11.60
CA ARG A 129 -12.22 5.23 12.10
C ARG A 129 -13.67 5.61 11.84
N ASN A 130 -14.54 4.61 11.69
CA ASN A 130 -15.99 4.81 11.48
C ASN A 130 -16.31 5.73 10.28
N PHE A 131 -15.57 5.58 9.18
CA PHE A 131 -15.74 6.44 8.00
C PHE A 131 -17.13 6.26 7.39
N SER A 132 -17.90 7.35 7.32
CA SER A 132 -19.21 7.37 6.68
C SER A 132 -19.10 7.82 5.23
N PHE A 133 -19.28 6.88 4.30
CA PHE A 133 -19.30 7.18 2.86
C PHE A 133 -20.45 8.10 2.45
N SER A 134 -21.56 8.07 3.18
CA SER A 134 -22.71 8.96 2.93
C SER A 134 -22.44 10.40 3.35
N GLU A 135 -21.75 10.60 4.48
CA GLU A 135 -21.39 11.94 4.96
C GLU A 135 -20.21 12.54 4.17
N HIS A 136 -19.36 11.69 3.60
CA HIS A 136 -18.18 12.09 2.82
C HIS A 136 -18.34 11.74 1.34
N SER A 137 -19.54 11.95 0.79
CA SER A 137 -19.86 11.61 -0.60
C SER A 137 -19.01 12.40 -1.61
N ASP A 138 -18.53 13.58 -1.23
CA ASP A 138 -17.64 14.44 -2.02
C ASP A 138 -16.23 13.84 -2.22
N LYS A 139 -15.80 12.95 -1.31
CA LYS A 139 -14.48 12.29 -1.34
C LYS A 139 -14.55 10.81 -1.66
N THR A 140 -15.77 10.29 -1.83
CA THR A 140 -16.02 8.88 -2.07
C THR A 140 -16.20 8.63 -3.56
N ILE A 141 -15.40 7.75 -4.11
CA ILE A 141 -15.63 7.19 -5.45
C ILE A 141 -16.33 5.84 -5.32
N VAL A 142 -17.29 5.61 -6.21
CA VAL A 142 -18.07 4.36 -6.29
C VAL A 142 -17.66 3.62 -7.54
N LEU A 143 -17.33 2.34 -7.40
CA LEU A 143 -16.73 1.53 -8.44
C LEU A 143 -17.44 0.18 -8.58
N GLU A 144 -17.42 -0.38 -9.78
CA GLU A 144 -17.84 -1.75 -10.10
C GLU A 144 -16.63 -2.54 -10.61
N GLU A 145 -16.55 -3.82 -10.26
CA GLU A 145 -15.48 -4.71 -10.73
C GLU A 145 -15.64 -4.99 -12.23
N GLU A 146 -14.54 -4.83 -12.99
CA GLU A 146 -14.52 -5.13 -14.42
C GLU A 146 -14.36 -6.63 -14.68
N GLY A 147 -15.49 -7.32 -14.93
CA GLY A 147 -15.51 -8.71 -15.41
C GLY A 147 -14.96 -9.74 -14.41
N LEU A 148 -15.03 -11.04 -14.76
CA LEU A 148 -14.42 -12.12 -13.97
C LEU A 148 -12.94 -11.82 -13.80
N SER A 149 -12.54 -11.35 -12.62
CA SER A 149 -11.17 -10.91 -12.38
C SER A 149 -10.17 -11.97 -12.80
N ASP A 150 -9.22 -11.58 -13.67
CA ASP A 150 -8.06 -12.38 -14.05
C ASP A 150 -7.32 -12.95 -12.83
N CYS A 151 -7.53 -12.33 -11.66
CA CYS A 151 -7.02 -12.73 -10.36
C CYS A 151 -7.56 -14.09 -9.85
N PHE A 152 -8.74 -14.55 -10.30
CA PHE A 152 -9.29 -15.87 -9.92
C PHE A 152 -8.41 -17.03 -10.42
N SER A 153 -7.69 -16.83 -11.54
CA SER A 153 -6.75 -17.80 -12.10
C SER A 153 -5.60 -18.10 -11.14
N PHE A 154 -5.08 -17.06 -10.47
CA PHE A 154 -3.93 -17.14 -9.57
C PHE A 154 -4.31 -17.66 -8.18
N LEU A 155 -5.49 -17.28 -7.65
CA LEU A 155 -5.98 -17.80 -6.36
C LEU A 155 -6.22 -19.31 -6.38
N LYS A 156 -6.40 -19.91 -7.57
CA LYS A 156 -6.49 -21.37 -7.74
C LYS A 156 -5.15 -22.08 -7.57
N PHE A 157 -4.03 -21.43 -7.89
CA PHE A 157 -2.69 -22.01 -7.76
C PHE A 157 -2.15 -21.98 -6.33
N GLU A 158 -2.48 -20.96 -5.53
CA GLU A 158 -2.05 -20.90 -4.12
C GLU A 158 -2.63 -22.03 -3.25
N LYS A 159 -3.87 -22.48 -3.54
CA LYS A 159 -4.48 -23.62 -2.80
C LYS A 159 -3.85 -24.98 -3.11
N ALA A 160 -3.03 -25.10 -4.17
CA ALA A 160 -2.34 -26.34 -4.50
C ALA A 160 -0.92 -26.45 -3.89
N GLY A 161 -0.46 -25.42 -3.18
CA GLY A 161 0.94 -25.26 -2.75
C GLY A 161 1.33 -25.76 -1.37
N CYS A 162 0.47 -26.47 -0.62
CA CYS A 162 0.88 -27.16 0.60
C CYS A 162 1.17 -28.65 0.32
N ALA A 163 2.15 -28.93 -0.52
CA ALA A 163 2.81 -30.23 -0.57
C ALA A 163 4.15 -30.13 0.16
N THR A 164 4.26 -30.85 1.27
CA THR A 164 5.46 -31.01 2.10
C THR A 164 6.75 -31.21 1.29
N PRO A 165 7.89 -30.62 1.69
CA PRO A 165 9.15 -30.80 0.99
C PRO A 165 9.62 -32.27 1.09
N GLN A 166 9.69 -32.94 -0.05
CA GLN A 166 10.38 -34.23 -0.14
C GLN A 166 11.89 -34.02 0.03
N LYS A 167 12.42 -34.77 0.99
CA LYS A 167 13.83 -34.90 1.38
C LYS A 167 14.70 -35.27 0.17
N LEU A 168 15.43 -34.30 -0.38
CA LEU A 168 16.51 -34.54 -1.34
C LEU A 168 17.67 -35.27 -0.65
N LYS A 169 17.98 -36.48 -1.12
CA LYS A 169 19.16 -37.27 -0.73
C LYS A 169 20.44 -36.58 -1.22
N PRO A 170 21.54 -36.60 -0.44
CA PRO A 170 22.80 -36.01 -0.86
C PRO A 170 23.48 -36.86 -1.93
N SER A 171 23.81 -36.23 -3.06
CA SER A 171 24.62 -36.83 -4.12
C SER A 171 26.12 -36.66 -3.83
N ARG A 172 26.87 -37.68 -4.25
CA ARG A 172 28.22 -38.07 -3.86
C ARG A 172 29.28 -37.24 -4.60
N LYS A 173 30.31 -36.76 -3.88
CA LYS A 173 31.54 -36.16 -4.44
C LYS A 173 32.25 -37.09 -5.42
N PRO A 174 33.05 -36.52 -6.35
CA PRO A 174 34.37 -37.06 -6.62
C PRO A 174 35.49 -36.07 -6.27
N ALA A 175 36.60 -36.63 -5.79
CA ALA A 175 37.83 -35.94 -5.43
C ALA A 175 38.74 -35.74 -6.65
N GLY A 176 39.51 -34.65 -6.65
CA GLY A 176 40.66 -34.44 -7.52
C GLY A 176 41.47 -33.21 -7.07
N PRO A 177 42.81 -33.23 -7.11
CA PRO A 177 43.66 -32.44 -6.21
C PRO A 177 44.35 -31.26 -6.92
N VAL A 178 44.55 -30.13 -6.24
CA VAL A 178 45.52 -29.11 -6.70
C VAL A 178 46.25 -28.45 -5.52
N THR A 179 47.53 -28.27 -5.78
CA THR A 179 48.68 -27.97 -4.94
C THR A 179 48.87 -26.47 -4.64
N LYS A 180 49.44 -26.20 -3.46
CA LYS A 180 50.34 -25.10 -3.00
C LYS A 180 50.45 -23.73 -3.72
N SER A 181 50.65 -22.75 -2.83
CA SER A 181 51.52 -21.55 -2.84
C SER A 181 51.02 -20.21 -3.41
N SER A 182 51.02 -19.20 -2.52
CA SER A 182 51.09 -17.75 -2.79
C SER A 182 52.46 -17.34 -3.37
N PRO A 183 52.63 -16.11 -3.91
CA PRO A 183 52.83 -14.91 -3.07
C PRO A 183 52.27 -13.56 -3.60
N THR A 184 52.36 -12.60 -2.68
CA THR A 184 52.19 -11.13 -2.62
C THR A 184 52.43 -10.26 -3.88
N ALA A 185 51.65 -9.17 -4.02
CA ALA A 185 52.16 -7.84 -4.42
C ALA A 185 51.21 -6.71 -3.93
N LEU A 186 51.83 -5.68 -3.33
CA LEU A 186 51.29 -4.37 -2.94
C LEU A 186 51.08 -3.48 -4.17
N VAL A 187 50.08 -2.58 -4.15
CA VAL A 187 50.25 -1.19 -4.63
C VAL A 187 49.29 -0.26 -3.86
N ASP A 188 49.87 0.80 -3.30
CA ASP A 188 49.24 1.94 -2.62
C ASP A 188 48.78 2.98 -3.66
N ALA A 189 47.70 3.73 -3.38
CA ALA A 189 47.48 5.07 -3.95
C ALA A 189 46.36 5.82 -3.20
N SER A 190 46.79 6.74 -2.32
CA SER A 190 46.03 7.83 -1.73
C SER A 190 45.68 8.94 -2.72
N SER A 191 44.52 9.59 -2.58
CA SER A 191 44.41 11.05 -2.77
C SER A 191 43.10 11.63 -2.23
N GLU A 192 43.27 12.79 -1.61
CA GLU A 192 42.28 13.60 -0.90
C GLU A 192 41.46 14.50 -1.86
N ASN A 193 40.29 14.94 -1.34
CA ASN A 193 39.91 16.34 -1.17
C ASN A 193 38.64 16.86 -1.87
N ALA A 194 37.98 17.77 -1.12
CA ALA A 194 37.14 18.91 -1.50
C ALA A 194 35.61 18.75 -1.74
N SER A 195 34.87 19.05 -0.67
CA SER A 195 33.90 20.17 -0.51
C SER A 195 32.89 20.49 -1.63
N SER A 196 31.61 20.54 -1.25
CA SER A 196 30.68 21.57 -1.77
C SER A 196 29.53 21.88 -0.80
N HIS A 197 29.27 23.19 -0.70
CA HIS A 197 28.24 23.87 0.09
C HIS A 197 26.82 23.64 -0.45
N SER A 198 25.81 23.68 0.42
CA SER A 198 24.46 24.15 0.05
C SER A 198 23.76 24.84 1.23
N LEU A 199 23.17 26.00 0.94
CA LEU A 199 22.27 26.82 1.78
C LEU A 199 20.87 26.84 1.11
N PRO A 200 19.82 27.30 1.81
CA PRO A 200 18.58 26.54 1.99
C PRO A 200 17.53 26.81 0.90
N VAL A 201 16.74 25.78 0.58
CA VAL A 201 15.53 25.93 -0.24
C VAL A 201 14.30 26.01 0.65
N SER A 202 13.57 27.09 0.40
CA SER A 202 12.24 27.48 0.87
C SER A 202 11.26 26.35 1.13
N LYS A 203 10.63 26.37 2.32
CA LYS A 203 9.39 25.66 2.61
C LYS A 203 8.21 26.36 1.93
N SER A 204 7.54 25.67 1.00
CA SER A 204 6.17 25.95 0.56
C SER A 204 5.48 24.60 0.36
N SER A 205 4.76 24.08 1.37
CA SER A 205 3.29 24.17 1.48
C SER A 205 2.53 23.66 0.25
N ILE A 206 2.34 22.34 0.16
CA ILE A 206 1.34 21.68 -0.71
C ILE A 206 0.85 20.40 0.00
N ASP A 207 0.01 20.54 1.02
CA ASP A 207 -0.79 19.44 1.61
C ASP A 207 -2.26 19.85 1.64
N GLY A 208 -2.82 20.07 0.45
CA GLY A 208 -4.20 20.46 0.25
C GLY A 208 -4.64 20.00 -1.12
N LEU A 209 -4.78 18.69 -1.29
CA LEU A 209 -5.44 18.12 -2.46
C LEU A 209 -6.93 18.45 -2.38
N GLN A 210 -7.27 19.62 -2.93
CA GLN A 210 -8.62 19.95 -3.34
C GLN A 210 -8.99 19.03 -4.52
N TRP A 211 -9.76 17.99 -4.22
CA TRP A 211 -10.55 17.29 -5.24
C TRP A 211 -11.92 17.99 -5.30
N ALA A 212 -12.39 18.25 -6.52
CA ALA A 212 -13.61 18.99 -6.88
C ALA A 212 -13.48 20.53 -6.99
N THR A 213 -13.37 21.00 -8.22
CA THR A 213 -14.24 22.07 -8.75
C THR A 213 -14.61 21.71 -10.17
#